data_AF-A0A7C3RD95-F1
#
_entry.id   AF-A0A7C3RD95-F1
#
_cell.length_a   1.000
_cell.length_b   1.000
_cell.length_c   1.000
_cell.angle_alpha   90.00
_cell.angle_beta   90.00
_cell.angle_gamma   90.00
#
_symmetry.space_group_name_H-M   'P 1'
#
loop_
_entity.id
_entity.type
_entity.pdbx_description
1 polymer ?
#
loop_
_entity_poly.entity_id
_entity_poly.type
_entity_poly.pdbx_seq_one_letter_code
_entity_poly.pdbx_strand_id
1 'polypeptide(L)'
;MPKETSKAKADRLKKLIAVLRKTYPNARVELNYSNPLELLVATILSAQCTDKRVNIVTAQLFKKYRSAADYANADLAELEQDIKSTGFYRNKARTLKALGQQLVERHRGEVPNSMEQLTKLPGVGRKTANVLLGNAFGINAGIVVDTHVMRLAQRLGLTTQKDPEKIEHDLMQLVPQKLWTDFAHWLIWHGRRRCIARKPDCANCEVKQLCPQIGVKK
;
A
#
# COMPACT_ATOMS: atom_id res chain seq x y z
N MET A 1 -33.03 -7.02 5.27
CA MET A 1 -32.46 -6.14 6.32
C MET A 1 -32.60 -4.71 5.83
N PRO A 2 -33.17 -3.78 6.61
CA PRO A 2 -33.29 -2.38 6.19
C PRO A 2 -31.91 -1.81 5.86
N LYS A 3 -31.82 -0.99 4.80
CA LYS A 3 -30.57 -0.30 4.43
C LYS A 3 -30.15 0.61 5.57
N GLU A 4 -28.93 0.43 6.07
CA GLU A 4 -28.30 1.34 7.03
C GLU A 4 -28.32 2.77 6.45
N THR A 5 -28.77 3.74 7.26
CA THR A 5 -28.78 5.15 6.84
C THR A 5 -27.35 5.69 6.76
N SER A 6 -27.12 6.74 5.95
CA SER A 6 -25.79 7.36 5.81
C SER A 6 -25.23 7.82 7.17
N LYS A 7 -26.07 8.35 8.05
CA LYS A 7 -25.69 8.76 9.41
C LYS A 7 -25.25 7.57 10.27
N ALA A 8 -26.04 6.50 10.29
CA ALA A 8 -25.70 5.29 11.05
C ALA A 8 -24.37 4.67 10.57
N LYS A 9 -24.15 4.64 9.25
CA LYS A 9 -22.88 4.18 8.67
C LYS A 9 -21.69 5.04 9.10
N ALA A 10 -21.83 6.36 9.07
CA ALA A 10 -20.78 7.28 9.49
C ALA A 10 -20.44 7.10 10.98
N ASP A 11 -21.43 6.94 11.85
CA ASP A 11 -21.20 6.75 13.28
C ASP A 11 -20.59 5.37 13.59
N ARG A 12 -20.99 4.32 12.85
CA ARG A 12 -20.34 3.01 12.91
C ARG A 12 -18.89 3.07 12.44
N LEU A 13 -18.61 3.80 11.36
CA LEU A 13 -17.25 3.98 10.85
C LEU A 13 -16.35 4.72 11.85
N LYS A 14 -16.85 5.77 12.53
CA LYS A 14 -16.09 6.45 13.60
C LYS A 14 -15.70 5.47 14.71
N LYS A 15 -16.64 4.63 15.16
CA LYS A 15 -16.36 3.59 16.17
C LYS A 15 -15.36 2.56 15.63
N LEU A 16 -15.51 2.14 14.38
CA LEU A 16 -14.61 1.18 13.72
C LEU A 16 -13.17 1.71 13.69
N ILE A 17 -12.99 2.96 13.26
CA ILE A 17 -11.69 3.65 13.23
C ILE A 17 -11.08 3.69 14.63
N ALA A 18 -11.86 4.03 15.66
CA ALA A 18 -11.37 4.08 17.04
C ALA A 18 -10.87 2.72 17.53
N VAL A 19 -11.61 1.63 17.25
CA VAL A 19 -11.19 0.28 17.60
C VAL A 19 -9.93 -0.12 16.82
N LEU A 20 -9.92 0.06 15.50
CA LEU A 20 -8.78 -0.29 14.65
C LEU A 20 -7.50 0.44 15.05
N ARG A 21 -7.59 1.74 15.35
CA ARG A 21 -6.48 2.54 15.84
C ARG A 21 -5.92 2.01 17.16
N LYS A 22 -6.80 1.60 18.08
CA LYS A 22 -6.40 1.00 19.36
C LYS A 22 -5.79 -0.39 19.18
N THR A 23 -6.31 -1.20 18.27
CA THR A 23 -5.82 -2.56 17.98
C THR A 23 -4.46 -2.53 17.27
N TYR A 24 -4.25 -1.58 16.37
CA TYR A 24 -3.03 -1.47 15.56
C TYR A 24 -2.41 -0.07 15.65
N PRO A 25 -1.92 0.36 16.83
CA PRO A 25 -1.38 1.71 17.02
C PRO A 25 -0.12 1.98 16.18
N ASN A 26 0.59 0.93 15.80
CA ASN A 26 1.84 0.98 15.01
C ASN A 26 1.65 0.50 13.57
N ALA A 27 0.42 0.48 13.05
CA ALA A 27 0.16 0.04 11.69
C ALA A 27 0.87 0.95 10.69
N ARG A 28 1.73 0.35 9.87
CA ARG A 28 2.53 1.04 8.84
C ARG A 28 2.81 0.09 7.69
N VAL A 29 3.37 0.61 6.61
CA VAL A 29 3.92 -0.21 5.53
C VAL A 29 4.95 -1.20 6.10
N GLU A 30 4.88 -2.47 5.68
CA GLU A 30 5.76 -3.54 6.19
C GLU A 30 7.09 -3.63 5.42
N LEU A 31 7.31 -2.76 4.42
CA LEU A 31 8.56 -2.62 3.70
C LEU A 31 9.55 -1.77 4.51
N ASN A 32 10.80 -2.20 4.58
CA ASN A 32 11.86 -1.46 5.25
C ASN A 32 12.45 -0.40 4.30
N TYR A 33 12.50 0.85 4.75
CA TYR A 33 13.07 1.98 4.03
C TYR A 33 13.49 3.07 5.01
N SER A 34 14.39 3.96 4.58
CA SER A 34 14.88 5.13 5.31
C SER A 34 14.59 6.45 4.59
N ASN A 35 14.24 6.40 3.30
CA ASN A 35 13.99 7.58 2.46
C ASN A 35 13.00 7.25 1.32
N PRO A 36 12.47 8.27 0.60
CA PRO A 36 11.49 8.05 -0.47
C PRO A 36 11.98 7.16 -1.63
N LEU A 37 13.27 7.23 -2.00
CA LEU A 37 13.84 6.40 -3.06
C LEU A 37 13.82 4.91 -2.68
N GLU A 38 14.23 4.60 -1.45
CA GLU A 38 14.17 3.24 -0.92
C GLU A 38 12.74 2.69 -0.90
N LEU A 39 11.77 3.49 -0.44
CA LEU A 39 10.37 3.05 -0.46
C LEU A 39 9.88 2.80 -1.89
N LEU A 40 10.27 3.65 -2.84
CA LEU A 40 9.89 3.52 -4.25
C LEU A 40 10.44 2.23 -4.85
N VAL A 41 11.73 1.96 -4.66
CA VAL A 41 12.39 0.73 -5.12
C VAL A 41 11.74 -0.49 -4.46
N ALA A 42 11.57 -0.49 -3.13
CA ALA A 42 10.94 -1.58 -2.41
C ALA A 42 9.51 -1.87 -2.90
N THR A 43 8.74 -0.82 -3.24
CA THR A 43 7.37 -0.96 -3.74
C THR A 43 7.33 -1.54 -5.15
N ILE A 44 8.30 -1.21 -6.02
CA ILE A 44 8.42 -1.85 -7.34
C ILE A 44 8.80 -3.34 -7.18
N LEU A 45 9.71 -3.64 -6.25
CA LEU A 45 10.12 -5.01 -5.97
C LEU A 45 9.02 -5.86 -5.35
N SER A 46 8.09 -5.27 -4.59
CA SER A 46 6.98 -6.00 -3.94
C SER A 46 5.90 -6.45 -4.91
N ALA A 47 5.89 -5.95 -6.16
CA ALA A 47 5.00 -6.46 -7.20
C ALA A 47 5.16 -7.98 -7.34
N GLN A 48 4.11 -8.73 -6.99
CA GLN A 48 4.08 -10.19 -6.95
C GLN A 48 5.22 -10.82 -6.12
N CYS A 49 5.63 -10.14 -5.05
CA CYS A 49 6.63 -10.62 -4.10
C CYS A 49 6.13 -10.36 -2.67
N THR A 50 6.63 -11.12 -1.68
CA THR A 50 6.26 -10.87 -0.29
C THR A 50 7.14 -9.78 0.31
N ASP A 51 6.55 -8.95 1.18
CA ASP A 51 7.30 -7.88 1.88
C ASP A 51 8.52 -8.44 2.62
N LYS A 52 8.40 -9.63 3.22
CA LYS A 52 9.53 -10.33 3.86
C LYS A 52 10.68 -10.60 2.90
N ARG A 53 10.39 -11.09 1.68
CA ARG A 53 11.43 -11.37 0.67
C ARG A 53 12.06 -10.07 0.17
N VAL A 54 11.25 -9.04 -0.07
CA VAL A 54 11.76 -7.72 -0.47
C VAL A 54 12.70 -7.16 0.59
N ASN A 55 12.31 -7.19 1.88
CA ASN A 55 13.14 -6.69 2.98
C ASN A 55 14.49 -7.40 3.11
N ILE A 56 14.55 -8.71 2.80
CA ILE A 56 15.82 -9.45 2.78
C ILE A 56 16.72 -8.95 1.65
N VAL A 57 16.16 -8.73 0.47
CA VAL A 57 16.91 -8.25 -0.71
C VAL A 57 17.38 -6.81 -0.51
N THR A 58 16.48 -5.94 -0.04
CA THR A 58 16.77 -4.51 0.08
C THR A 58 17.81 -4.20 1.15
N ALA A 59 17.96 -5.06 2.17
CA ALA A 59 18.99 -4.91 3.19
C ALA A 59 20.43 -4.83 2.64
N GLN A 60 20.71 -5.48 1.50
CA GLN A 60 21.99 -5.36 0.81
C GLN A 60 21.89 -4.41 -0.39
N LEU A 61 20.77 -4.45 -1.13
CA LEU A 61 20.55 -3.59 -2.30
C LEU A 61 20.74 -2.11 -1.97
N PHE A 62 20.19 -1.63 -0.85
CA PHE A 62 20.24 -0.21 -0.47
C PHE A 62 21.60 0.24 0.03
N LYS A 63 22.50 -0.70 0.38
CA LYS A 63 23.90 -0.37 0.68
C LYS A 63 24.71 -0.15 -0.59
N LYS A 64 24.34 -0.86 -1.67
CA LYS A 64 25.00 -0.84 -2.98
C LYS A 64 24.48 0.30 -3.86
N TYR A 65 23.16 0.48 -3.92
CA TYR A 65 22.48 1.51 -4.70
C TYR A 65 21.79 2.50 -3.76
N ARG A 66 22.46 3.63 -3.50
CA ARG A 66 22.06 4.63 -2.49
C ARG A 66 21.36 5.84 -3.08
N SER A 67 21.57 6.10 -4.36
CA SER A 67 21.05 7.25 -5.08
C SER A 67 20.37 6.84 -6.39
N ALA A 68 19.56 7.73 -6.96
CA ALA A 68 18.95 7.52 -8.27
C ALA A 68 20.02 7.30 -9.37
N ALA A 69 21.18 7.96 -9.24
CA ALA A 69 22.30 7.82 -10.16
C ALA A 69 22.91 6.40 -10.11
N ASP A 70 22.96 5.76 -8.94
CA ASP A 70 23.47 4.38 -8.84
C ASP A 70 22.58 3.41 -9.63
N TYR A 71 21.25 3.57 -9.54
CA TYR A 71 20.32 2.77 -10.35
C TYR A 71 20.42 3.13 -11.84
N ALA A 72 20.55 4.41 -12.19
CA ALA A 72 20.66 4.86 -13.57
C ALA A 72 21.87 4.26 -14.30
N ASN A 73 22.99 4.15 -13.58
CA ASN A 73 24.28 3.68 -14.10
C ASN A 73 24.53 2.18 -13.85
N ALA A 74 23.66 1.50 -13.10
CA ALA A 74 23.83 0.10 -12.75
C ALA A 74 24.06 -0.80 -13.99
N ASP A 75 25.00 -1.74 -13.91
CA ASP A 75 25.05 -2.83 -14.88
C ASP A 75 23.75 -3.65 -14.78
N LEU A 76 23.12 -3.90 -15.93
CA LEU A 76 21.80 -4.52 -15.94
C LEU A 76 21.87 -6.00 -15.50
N ALA A 77 22.91 -6.72 -15.90
CA ALA A 77 23.06 -8.14 -15.55
C ALA A 77 23.36 -8.30 -14.06
N GLU A 78 24.16 -7.39 -13.49
CA GLU A 78 24.45 -7.33 -12.06
C GLU A 78 23.18 -7.01 -11.24
N LEU A 79 22.45 -5.94 -11.61
CA LEU A 79 21.20 -5.57 -10.92
C LEU A 79 20.17 -6.69 -10.99
N GLU A 80 20.10 -7.40 -12.12
CA GLU A 80 19.27 -8.59 -12.26
C GLU A 80 19.62 -9.70 -11.25
N GLN A 81 20.91 -9.96 -11.01
CA GLN A 81 21.33 -10.94 -10.00
C GLN A 81 20.98 -10.47 -8.59
N ASP A 82 21.23 -9.20 -8.27
CA ASP A 82 20.97 -8.64 -6.93
C ASP A 82 19.50 -8.77 -6.52
N ILE A 83 18.57 -8.62 -7.46
CA ILE A 83 17.12 -8.69 -7.20
C ILE A 83 16.47 -9.99 -7.66
N LYS A 84 17.26 -10.99 -8.10
CA LYS A 84 16.77 -12.25 -8.71
C LYS A 84 15.69 -12.94 -7.87
N SER A 85 15.88 -12.96 -6.56
CA SER A 85 14.97 -13.63 -5.61
C SER A 85 13.61 -12.93 -5.43
N THR A 86 13.41 -11.75 -6.03
CA THR A 86 12.12 -11.03 -5.98
C THR A 86 11.12 -11.49 -7.05
N GLY A 87 11.53 -12.35 -7.98
CA GLY A 87 10.69 -12.80 -9.11
C GLY A 87 10.45 -11.69 -10.14
N PHE A 88 10.21 -12.07 -11.41
CA PHE A 88 10.11 -11.12 -12.54
C PHE A 88 11.30 -10.13 -12.62
N TYR A 89 12.46 -10.56 -12.12
CA TYR A 89 13.60 -9.69 -11.82
C TYR A 89 14.15 -8.98 -13.04
N ARG A 90 14.12 -9.59 -14.23
CA ARG A 90 14.55 -8.94 -15.49
C ARG A 90 13.73 -7.70 -15.81
N ASN A 91 12.41 -7.78 -15.65
CA ASN A 91 11.52 -6.65 -15.88
C ASN A 91 11.73 -5.59 -14.78
N LYS A 92 11.82 -6.03 -13.52
CA LYS A 92 12.08 -5.13 -12.39
C LYS A 92 13.42 -4.40 -12.53
N ALA A 93 14.49 -5.06 -12.94
CA ALA A 93 15.81 -4.46 -13.12
C ALA A 93 15.78 -3.37 -14.20
N ARG A 94 15.15 -3.67 -15.36
CA ARG A 94 14.93 -2.68 -16.42
C ARG A 94 14.11 -1.49 -15.91
N THR A 95 13.04 -1.74 -15.15
CA THR A 95 12.22 -0.68 -14.54
C THR A 95 13.01 0.17 -13.56
N LEU A 96 13.82 -0.43 -12.68
CA LEU A 96 14.63 0.30 -11.69
C LEU A 96 15.72 1.15 -12.36
N LYS A 97 16.38 0.63 -13.40
CA LYS A 97 17.37 1.40 -14.17
C LYS A 97 16.72 2.58 -14.88
N ALA A 98 15.60 2.35 -15.58
CA ALA A 98 14.83 3.42 -16.23
C ALA A 98 14.29 4.45 -15.23
N LEU A 99 13.87 4.00 -14.04
CA LEU A 99 13.46 4.87 -12.96
C LEU A 99 14.62 5.79 -12.52
N GLY A 100 15.80 5.22 -12.26
CA GLY A 100 16.98 6.00 -11.90
C GLY A 100 17.31 7.06 -12.95
N GLN A 101 17.30 6.68 -14.23
CA GLN A 101 17.53 7.60 -15.36
C GLN A 101 16.52 8.75 -15.36
N GLN A 102 15.21 8.46 -15.28
CA GLN A 102 14.19 9.50 -15.27
C GLN A 102 14.28 10.43 -14.05
N LEU A 103 14.61 9.89 -12.88
CA LEU A 103 14.79 10.71 -11.68
C LEU A 103 15.97 11.67 -11.85
N VAL A 104 17.11 11.21 -12.37
CA VAL A 104 18.28 12.07 -12.63
C VAL A 104 17.95 13.14 -13.67
N GLU A 105 17.39 12.74 -14.82
CA GLU A 105 17.14 13.64 -15.95
C GLU A 105 16.07 14.69 -15.68
N ARG A 106 14.97 14.30 -15.03
CA ARG A 106 13.76 15.14 -14.91
C ARG A 106 13.51 15.68 -13.50
N HIS A 107 14.11 15.05 -12.49
CA HIS A 107 13.86 15.34 -11.08
C HIS A 107 15.14 15.56 -10.28
N ARG A 108 16.29 15.77 -10.94
CA ARG A 108 17.60 16.05 -10.29
C ARG A 108 18.01 14.98 -9.26
N GLY A 109 17.57 13.74 -9.49
CA GLY A 109 17.84 12.58 -8.63
C GLY A 109 16.87 12.42 -7.45
N GLU A 110 15.88 13.29 -7.29
CA GLU A 110 14.92 13.24 -6.19
C GLU A 110 13.59 12.59 -6.60
N VAL A 111 12.95 11.87 -5.66
CA VAL A 111 11.61 11.33 -5.87
C VAL A 111 10.59 12.48 -5.76
N PRO A 112 9.77 12.75 -6.79
CA PRO A 112 8.77 13.80 -6.73
C PRO A 112 7.66 13.47 -5.73
N ASN A 113 7.07 14.50 -5.13
CA ASN A 113 6.03 14.39 -4.09
C ASN A 113 4.62 14.74 -4.60
N SER A 114 4.37 14.60 -5.90
CA SER A 114 3.05 14.83 -6.51
C SER A 114 2.56 13.61 -7.27
N MET A 115 1.24 13.38 -7.24
CA MET A 115 0.59 12.27 -7.96
C MET A 115 0.90 12.31 -9.46
N GLU A 116 0.77 13.50 -10.06
CA GLU A 116 1.00 13.69 -11.51
C GLU A 116 2.42 13.30 -11.91
N GLN A 117 3.43 13.73 -11.18
CA GLN A 117 4.82 13.40 -11.50
C GLN A 117 5.15 11.94 -11.19
N LEU A 118 4.69 11.42 -10.05
CA LEU A 118 4.94 10.03 -9.66
C LEU A 118 4.38 9.05 -10.70
N THR A 119 3.15 9.26 -11.17
CA THR A 119 2.52 8.36 -12.17
C THR A 119 3.18 8.38 -13.55
N LYS A 120 4.06 9.35 -13.83
CA LYS A 120 4.87 9.39 -15.06
C LYS A 120 6.15 8.54 -14.95
N LEU A 121 6.53 8.11 -13.73
CA LEU A 121 7.72 7.29 -13.51
C LEU A 121 7.49 5.82 -13.91
N PRO A 122 8.53 5.09 -14.36
CA PRO A 122 8.38 3.73 -14.83
C PRO A 122 8.00 2.80 -13.68
N GLY A 123 6.98 1.97 -13.87
CA GLY A 123 6.51 1.04 -12.84
C GLY A 123 5.68 1.68 -11.72
N VAL A 124 5.33 2.96 -11.84
CA VAL A 124 4.54 3.68 -10.83
C VAL A 124 3.14 3.96 -11.34
N GLY A 125 2.17 3.14 -10.91
CA GLY A 125 0.75 3.44 -11.07
C GLY A 125 0.20 4.28 -9.91
N ARG A 126 -1.07 4.71 -10.02
CA ARG A 126 -1.78 5.48 -8.99
C ARG A 126 -1.69 4.87 -7.59
N LYS A 127 -1.87 3.55 -7.47
CA LYS A 127 -1.74 2.84 -6.19
C LYS A 127 -0.34 2.98 -5.59
N THR A 128 0.70 2.80 -6.39
CA THR A 128 2.10 2.97 -5.97
C THR A 128 2.34 4.42 -5.54
N ALA A 129 1.87 5.39 -6.32
CA ALA A 129 1.99 6.80 -5.96
C ALA A 129 1.30 7.12 -4.61
N ASN A 130 0.10 6.59 -4.36
CA ASN A 130 -0.59 6.74 -3.07
C ASN A 130 0.23 6.14 -1.89
N VAL A 131 0.88 4.98 -2.09
CA VAL A 131 1.77 4.40 -1.07
C VAL A 131 2.91 5.37 -0.75
N LEU A 132 3.56 5.92 -1.77
CA LEU A 132 4.70 6.82 -1.62
C LEU A 132 4.31 8.15 -0.96
N LEU A 133 3.26 8.79 -1.47
CA LEU A 133 2.76 10.07 -0.93
C LEU A 133 2.39 9.94 0.55
N GLY A 134 1.63 8.91 0.91
CA GLY A 134 1.21 8.68 2.29
C GLY A 134 2.37 8.36 3.24
N ASN A 135 3.25 7.43 2.85
CA ASN A 135 4.26 6.87 3.77
C ASN A 135 5.60 7.62 3.79
N ALA A 136 6.03 8.18 2.65
CA ALA A 136 7.31 8.88 2.57
C ALA A 136 7.16 10.40 2.74
N PHE A 137 6.03 10.97 2.31
CA PHE A 137 5.83 12.42 2.30
C PHE A 137 4.74 12.91 3.27
N GLY A 138 3.97 12.01 3.88
CA GLY A 138 2.85 12.38 4.75
C GLY A 138 1.67 13.04 4.03
N ILE A 139 1.59 12.88 2.70
CA ILE A 139 0.59 13.51 1.84
C ILE A 139 -0.54 12.50 1.57
N ASN A 140 -1.71 12.75 2.15
CA ASN A 140 -2.91 11.94 1.94
C ASN A 140 -3.62 12.33 0.61
N ALA A 141 -3.14 11.77 -0.50
CA ALA A 141 -3.72 11.96 -1.84
C ALA A 141 -4.83 10.96 -2.19
N GLY A 142 -4.83 9.79 -1.56
CA GLY A 142 -5.82 8.75 -1.76
C GLY A 142 -5.64 7.58 -0.79
N ILE A 143 -6.62 6.70 -0.72
CA ILE A 143 -6.57 5.49 0.12
C ILE A 143 -6.02 4.34 -0.72
N VAL A 144 -4.94 3.72 -0.27
CA VAL A 144 -4.35 2.56 -0.97
C VAL A 144 -5.32 1.38 -0.89
N VAL A 145 -5.85 0.95 -2.03
CA VAL A 145 -6.73 -0.23 -2.12
C VAL A 145 -5.93 -1.42 -2.64
N ASP A 146 -5.59 -2.35 -1.74
CA ASP A 146 -5.05 -3.66 -2.08
C ASP A 146 -6.10 -4.77 -1.88
N THR A 147 -5.67 -6.03 -1.97
CA THR A 147 -6.58 -7.18 -1.80
C THR A 147 -7.15 -7.30 -0.38
N HIS A 148 -6.47 -6.76 0.63
CA HIS A 148 -6.95 -6.70 2.01
C HIS A 148 -7.98 -5.58 2.15
N VAL A 149 -7.65 -4.36 1.74
CA VAL A 149 -8.56 -3.21 1.80
C VAL A 149 -9.82 -3.46 1.00
N MET A 150 -9.69 -3.95 -0.24
CA MET A 150 -10.84 -4.31 -1.09
C MET A 150 -11.77 -5.30 -0.39
N ARG A 151 -11.21 -6.40 0.14
CA ARG A 151 -11.99 -7.44 0.84
C ARG A 151 -12.66 -6.89 2.09
N LEU A 152 -11.93 -6.14 2.91
CA LEU A 152 -12.44 -5.65 4.19
C LEU A 152 -13.46 -4.53 4.00
N ALA A 153 -13.23 -3.60 3.06
CA ALA A 153 -14.20 -2.55 2.74
C ALA A 153 -15.56 -3.15 2.36
N GLN A 154 -15.58 -4.25 1.61
CA GLN A 154 -16.81 -4.99 1.29
C GLN A 154 -17.39 -5.72 2.51
N ARG A 155 -16.58 -6.51 3.25
CA ARG A 155 -17.04 -7.26 4.44
C ARG A 155 -17.61 -6.35 5.54
N LEU A 156 -17.04 -5.16 5.70
CA LEU A 156 -17.44 -4.13 6.66
C LEU A 156 -18.63 -3.28 6.15
N GLY A 157 -19.10 -3.50 4.92
CA GLY A 157 -20.21 -2.76 4.32
C GLY A 157 -19.91 -1.28 4.06
N LEU A 158 -18.63 -0.94 3.83
CA LEU A 158 -18.21 0.42 3.50
C LEU A 158 -18.48 0.74 2.02
N THR A 159 -18.41 -0.27 1.16
CA THR A 159 -18.64 -0.17 -0.28
C THR A 159 -19.31 -1.43 -0.82
N THR A 160 -20.04 -1.29 -1.93
CA THR A 160 -20.54 -2.41 -2.74
C THR A 160 -19.74 -2.58 -4.04
N GLN A 161 -18.77 -1.70 -4.28
CA GLN A 161 -17.93 -1.73 -5.48
C GLN A 161 -16.93 -2.88 -5.39
N LYS A 162 -16.50 -3.36 -6.56
CA LYS A 162 -15.46 -4.39 -6.71
C LYS A 162 -14.19 -3.87 -7.36
N ASP A 163 -14.29 -2.72 -8.02
CA ASP A 163 -13.17 -2.06 -8.68
C ASP A 163 -12.35 -1.25 -7.67
N PRO A 164 -11.00 -1.40 -7.62
CA PRO A 164 -10.17 -0.71 -6.64
C PRO A 164 -10.28 0.81 -6.65
N GLU A 165 -10.42 1.44 -7.82
CA GLU A 165 -10.49 2.91 -7.93
C GLU A 165 -11.84 3.42 -7.42
N LYS A 166 -12.92 2.71 -7.74
CA LYS A 166 -14.26 3.03 -7.19
C LYS A 166 -14.31 2.83 -5.67
N ILE A 167 -13.62 1.80 -5.15
CA ILE A 167 -13.50 1.59 -3.70
C ILE A 167 -12.69 2.71 -3.06
N GLU A 168 -11.58 3.14 -3.66
CA GLU A 168 -10.79 4.29 -3.18
C GLU A 168 -11.69 5.52 -3.02
N HIS A 169 -12.48 5.84 -4.06
CA HIS A 169 -13.39 6.98 -4.05
C HIS A 169 -14.46 6.88 -2.95
N ASP A 170 -15.14 5.73 -2.83
CA ASP A 170 -16.13 5.50 -1.78
C ASP A 170 -15.52 5.69 -0.38
N LEU A 171 -14.31 5.16 -0.15
CA LEU A 171 -13.64 5.29 1.14
C LEU A 171 -13.20 6.73 1.43
N MET A 172 -12.75 7.49 0.42
CA MET A 172 -12.36 8.89 0.56
C MET A 172 -13.55 9.80 0.95
N GLN A 173 -14.76 9.49 0.49
CA GLN A 173 -15.98 10.20 0.90
C GLN A 173 -16.38 9.91 2.36
N LEU A 174 -15.99 8.75 2.90
CA LEU A 174 -16.42 8.29 4.21
C LEU A 174 -15.39 8.60 5.31
N VAL A 175 -14.10 8.47 5.01
CA VAL A 175 -13.00 8.58 5.97
C VAL A 175 -12.40 9.98 5.92
N PRO A 176 -12.19 10.66 7.07
CA PRO A 176 -11.51 11.96 7.09
C PRO A 176 -10.13 11.90 6.43
N GLN A 177 -9.81 12.87 5.57
CA GLN A 177 -8.59 12.86 4.75
C GLN A 177 -7.30 12.65 5.54
N LYS A 178 -7.19 13.25 6.72
CA LYS A 178 -6.03 13.10 7.62
C LYS A 178 -5.76 11.65 8.05
N LEU A 179 -6.72 10.73 7.89
CA LEU A 179 -6.63 9.33 8.28
C LEU A 179 -6.49 8.38 7.10
N TRP A 180 -6.40 8.84 5.85
CA TRP A 180 -6.47 7.95 4.69
C TRP A 180 -5.36 6.89 4.66
N THR A 181 -4.11 7.31 4.89
CA THR A 181 -2.96 6.40 4.95
C THR A 181 -3.08 5.42 6.12
N ASP A 182 -3.38 5.92 7.32
CA ASP A 182 -3.53 5.10 8.52
C ASP A 182 -4.67 4.09 8.40
N PHE A 183 -5.80 4.51 7.82
CA PHE A 183 -6.96 3.66 7.61
C PHE A 183 -6.64 2.51 6.66
N ALA A 184 -5.89 2.76 5.58
CA ALA A 184 -5.40 1.70 4.71
C ALA A 184 -4.52 0.72 5.51
N HIS A 185 -3.55 1.21 6.31
CA HIS A 185 -2.69 0.35 7.11
C HIS A 185 -3.46 -0.48 8.14
N TRP A 186 -4.44 0.11 8.83
CA TRP A 186 -5.28 -0.62 9.77
C TRP A 186 -6.06 -1.74 9.09
N LEU A 187 -6.64 -1.48 7.92
CA LEU A 187 -7.35 -2.52 7.16
C LEU A 187 -6.39 -3.59 6.63
N ILE A 188 -5.21 -3.22 6.13
CA ILE A 188 -4.19 -4.19 5.68
C ILE A 188 -3.78 -5.09 6.84
N TRP A 189 -3.43 -4.51 7.99
CA TRP A 189 -3.01 -5.26 9.17
C TRP A 189 -4.13 -6.14 9.71
N HIS A 190 -5.35 -5.61 9.82
CA HIS A 190 -6.52 -6.39 10.22
C HIS A 190 -6.79 -7.54 9.25
N GLY A 191 -6.67 -7.30 7.95
CA GLY A 191 -6.86 -8.31 6.92
C GLY A 191 -5.79 -9.39 6.93
N ARG A 192 -4.56 -9.07 7.34
CA ARG A 192 -3.46 -10.05 7.48
C ARG A 192 -3.56 -10.86 8.76
N ARG A 193 -3.98 -10.25 9.87
CA ARG A 193 -3.88 -10.82 11.22
C ARG A 193 -5.20 -11.39 11.78
N ARG A 194 -6.36 -10.86 11.35
CA ARG A 194 -7.68 -11.25 11.88
C ARG A 194 -8.65 -11.70 10.80
N CYS A 195 -8.85 -10.88 9.78
CA CYS A 195 -9.85 -11.10 8.73
C CYS A 195 -9.22 -11.77 7.49
N ILE A 196 -8.61 -12.94 7.68
CA ILE A 196 -7.98 -13.72 6.61
C ILE A 196 -9.01 -14.09 5.54
N ALA A 197 -8.59 -14.21 4.28
CA ALA A 197 -9.48 -14.37 3.14
C ALA A 197 -10.36 -15.63 3.24
N ARG A 198 -9.74 -16.79 3.50
CA ARG A 198 -10.43 -18.10 3.51
C ARG A 198 -11.22 -18.38 4.79
N LYS A 199 -10.57 -18.23 5.96
CA LYS A 199 -11.15 -18.51 7.28
C LYS A 199 -10.85 -17.35 8.23
N PRO A 200 -11.64 -16.26 8.20
CA PRO A 200 -11.45 -15.14 9.11
C PRO A 200 -11.79 -15.56 10.55
N ASP A 201 -11.03 -15.08 11.52
CA ASP A 201 -11.30 -15.33 12.94
C ASP A 201 -12.35 -14.34 13.46
N CYS A 202 -13.60 -14.51 13.03
CA CYS A 202 -14.70 -13.63 13.42
C CYS A 202 -15.08 -13.77 14.90
N ALA A 203 -14.80 -14.92 15.53
CA ALA A 203 -15.14 -15.16 16.92
C ALA A 203 -14.37 -14.22 17.85
N ASN A 204 -13.08 -14.04 17.59
CA ASN A 204 -12.17 -13.20 18.38
C ASN A 204 -11.88 -11.83 17.73
N CYS A 205 -12.69 -11.40 16.78
CA CYS A 205 -12.46 -10.16 16.04
C CYS A 205 -12.82 -8.92 16.89
N GLU A 206 -11.88 -7.98 16.97
CA GLU A 206 -11.98 -6.75 17.76
C GLU A 206 -13.13 -5.86 17.30
N VAL A 207 -13.49 -5.94 16.01
CA VAL A 207 -14.56 -5.15 15.39
C VAL A 207 -15.84 -5.95 15.16
N LYS A 208 -15.99 -7.16 15.74
CA LYS A 208 -17.12 -8.07 15.52
C LYS A 208 -18.48 -7.39 15.66
N GLN A 209 -18.66 -6.60 16.73
CA GLN A 209 -19.92 -5.90 17.03
C GLN A 209 -20.25 -4.78 16.03
N LEU A 210 -19.27 -4.33 15.24
CA LEU A 210 -19.41 -3.26 14.24
C LEU A 210 -19.37 -3.81 12.80
N CYS A 211 -19.15 -5.11 12.63
CA CYS A 211 -18.91 -5.75 11.35
C CYS A 211 -20.19 -6.45 10.87
N PRO A 212 -20.76 -6.05 9.71
CA PRO A 212 -21.90 -6.75 9.14
C PRO A 212 -21.55 -8.13 8.54
N GLN A 213 -20.26 -8.49 8.46
CA GLN A 213 -19.75 -9.78 7.98
C GLN A 213 -20.24 -10.13 6.55
N ILE A 214 -20.39 -9.13 5.68
CA ILE A 214 -20.93 -9.33 4.32
C ILE A 214 -20.05 -10.31 3.54
N GLY A 215 -20.66 -11.38 3.02
CA GLY A 215 -19.95 -12.38 2.21
C GLY A 215 -18.96 -13.25 3.00
N VAL A 216 -19.01 -13.26 4.33
CA VAL A 216 -18.27 -14.22 5.17
C VAL A 216 -19.07 -15.51 5.29
N LYS A 217 -18.52 -16.63 4.80
CA LYS A 217 -19.11 -17.95 5.02
C LYS A 217 -18.90 -18.33 6.50
N LYS A 218 -19.98 -18.77 7.16
CA LYS A 218 -19.97 -19.28 8.54
C LYS A 218 -19.37 -20.68 8.58
#